data_AF-A0A9P7AWQ8-F1
#
_entry.id   AF-A0A9P7AWQ8-F1
#
_cell.length_a   1.000
_cell.length_b   1.000
_cell.length_c   1.000
_cell.angle_alpha   90.00
_cell.angle_beta   90.00
_cell.angle_gamma   90.00
#
_symmetry.space_group_name_H-M   'P 1'
#
loop_
_entity.id
_entity.type
_entity.pdbx_description
1 polymer ?
#
loop_
_entity_poly.entity_id
_entity_poly.type
_entity_poly.pdbx_seq_one_letter_code
_entity_poly.pdbx_strand_id
1 'polypeptide(L)'
;MVSFCSFVIAASAVARAIAAPTELAIRSPGTLVERQTLTGSATGTNNGFYYSYWTDGNGSGSFNLGPAGTYTMTWSGNGNLVGGKGWMPGSAQAIAYSGTYSPNGNSYLSVYGWTTNPLVEYRVLCLLQTISRIIQIPLSAFRVRLITKPLTPRPSSYITESYGTYNPSSAATHLGTVTSDGGTYDILQTTRTNEPSILGTSTFQQFWSVRQTHRVGGTVTTANHFNAWAALGLKMGTFNYQILATEGYMSSGTATSKSILE
;
A
#
# COMPACT_ATOMS: atom_id res chain seq x y z
N MET A 1 37.35 47.89 80.66
CA MET A 1 38.32 47.65 79.55
C MET A 1 37.94 46.31 78.95
N VAL A 2 37.61 46.12 77.66
CA VAL A 2 37.58 46.96 76.44
C VAL A 2 36.41 46.46 75.54
N SER A 3 36.09 47.05 74.38
CA SER A 3 35.30 48.28 74.15
C SER A 3 35.03 48.43 72.63
N PHE A 4 33.78 48.71 72.23
CA PHE A 4 33.34 48.88 70.81
C PHE A 4 33.50 47.63 69.91
N CYS A 5 32.88 47.50 68.72
CA CYS A 5 32.18 48.49 67.89
C CYS A 5 30.98 47.88 67.12
N SER A 6 30.05 48.72 66.67
CA SER A 6 28.83 48.33 65.92
C SER A 6 29.10 47.98 64.45
N PHE A 7 28.28 47.12 63.86
CA PHE A 7 28.02 47.11 62.42
C PHE A 7 26.53 46.94 62.14
N VAL A 8 25.97 47.86 61.34
CA VAL A 8 24.61 47.77 60.79
C VAL A 8 24.73 47.31 59.34
N ILE A 9 23.99 46.26 58.97
CA ILE A 9 23.75 45.90 57.57
C ILE A 9 22.26 45.64 57.39
N ALA A 10 21.64 46.42 56.51
CA ALA A 10 20.26 46.21 56.09
C ALA A 10 20.20 45.11 55.02
N ALA A 11 19.17 44.26 55.08
CA ALA A 11 18.82 43.34 54.00
C ALA A 11 17.30 43.32 53.81
N SER A 12 16.87 43.39 52.56
CA SER A 12 15.48 43.61 52.14
C SER A 12 14.59 42.37 52.30
N ALA A 13 13.30 42.60 52.56
CA ALA A 13 12.29 41.56 52.50
C ALA A 13 12.09 41.10 51.05
N VAL A 14 12.57 39.89 50.71
CA VAL A 14 12.27 39.25 49.43
C VAL A 14 10.88 38.63 49.50
N ALA A 15 9.88 39.36 49.00
CA ALA A 15 8.57 38.79 48.74
C ALA A 15 8.71 37.69 47.67
N ARG A 16 8.52 36.43 48.07
CA ARG A 16 8.50 35.30 47.13
C ARG A 16 7.21 35.37 46.30
N ALA A 17 7.29 35.96 45.11
CA ALA A 17 6.27 35.76 44.09
C ALA A 17 6.29 34.29 43.66
N ILE A 18 5.41 33.48 44.27
CA ILE A 18 5.16 32.12 43.79
C ILE A 18 4.30 32.26 42.53
N ALA A 19 4.96 32.44 41.39
CA ALA A 19 4.34 32.18 40.10
C ALA A 19 4.08 30.67 40.03
N ALA A 20 2.88 30.23 40.40
CA ALA A 20 2.40 28.92 40.01
C ALA A 20 2.46 28.86 38.48
N PRO A 21 3.10 27.85 37.87
CA PRO A 21 3.05 27.72 36.43
C PRO A 21 1.60 27.46 36.04
N THR A 22 0.96 28.43 35.39
CA THR A 22 -0.30 28.20 34.69
C THR A 22 -0.06 27.03 33.76
N GLU A 23 -0.82 25.96 33.95
CA GLU A 23 -0.64 24.71 33.20
C GLU A 23 -0.89 25.01 31.71
N LEU A 24 0.20 25.21 30.96
CA LEU A 24 0.18 25.07 29.53
C LEU A 24 -0.33 23.65 29.27
N ALA A 25 -1.49 23.51 28.63
CA ALA A 25 -2.06 22.22 28.31
C ALA A 25 -1.10 21.45 27.39
N ILE A 26 -0.20 20.68 28.01
CA ILE A 26 0.69 19.76 27.32
C ILE A 26 -0.25 18.78 26.64
N ARG A 27 -0.31 18.86 25.30
CA ARG A 27 -0.99 17.84 24.49
C ARG A 27 -0.51 16.49 25.01
N SER A 28 -1.45 15.65 25.45
CA SER A 28 -1.15 14.30 25.90
C SER A 28 -0.14 13.68 24.94
N PRO A 29 1.00 13.14 25.42
CA PRO A 29 1.82 12.27 24.61
C PRO A 29 0.88 11.25 23.98
N GLY A 30 0.84 11.21 22.64
CA GLY A 30 -0.03 10.26 21.95
C GLY A 30 0.34 8.86 22.42
N THR A 31 -0.65 8.06 22.82
CA THR A 31 -0.45 6.70 23.33
C THR A 31 0.55 5.99 22.42
N LEU A 32 1.69 5.57 22.99
CA LEU A 32 2.72 4.86 22.24
C LEU A 32 2.18 3.47 21.91
N VAL A 33 1.51 3.36 20.75
CA VAL A 33 0.99 2.08 20.25
C VAL A 33 2.18 1.24 19.79
N GLU A 34 2.34 0.09 20.42
CA GLU A 34 3.39 -0.86 20.08
C GLU A 34 3.27 -1.31 18.61
N ARG A 35 4.44 -1.42 17.95
CA ARG A 35 4.55 -1.79 16.54
C ARG A 35 4.35 -3.30 16.38
N GLN A 36 3.09 -3.73 16.36
CA GLN A 36 2.70 -5.12 16.17
C GLN A 36 3.24 -5.66 14.82
N THR A 37 3.94 -6.79 14.87
CA THR A 37 4.44 -7.51 13.69
C THR A 37 3.70 -8.85 13.56
N LEU A 38 3.23 -9.15 12.36
CA LEU A 38 2.50 -10.36 12.02
C LEU A 38 3.35 -11.20 11.06
N THR A 39 3.56 -12.47 11.38
CA THR A 39 4.24 -13.46 10.52
C THR A 39 3.30 -14.58 10.05
N GLY A 40 2.02 -14.48 10.41
CA GLY A 40 0.96 -15.39 9.98
C GLY A 40 -0.35 -14.63 9.77
N SER A 41 -1.30 -15.26 9.09
CA SER A 41 -2.58 -14.66 8.68
C SER A 41 -3.39 -14.12 9.87
N ALA A 42 -3.78 -12.85 9.82
CA ALA A 42 -4.67 -12.23 10.81
C ALA A 42 -5.36 -10.98 10.24
N THR A 43 -6.53 -10.67 10.79
CA THR A 43 -7.30 -9.45 10.53
C THR A 43 -7.55 -8.71 11.83
N GLY A 44 -8.00 -7.45 11.75
CA GLY A 44 -8.36 -6.66 12.93
C GLY A 44 -8.32 -5.16 12.67
N THR A 45 -8.21 -4.38 13.74
CA THR A 45 -8.07 -2.92 13.68
C THR A 45 -6.80 -2.45 14.36
N ASN A 46 -6.08 -1.53 13.72
CA ASN A 46 -4.88 -0.92 14.28
C ASN A 46 -4.86 0.58 13.96
N ASN A 47 -4.76 1.42 15.01
CA ASN A 47 -4.72 2.88 14.89
C ASN A 47 -5.89 3.49 14.08
N GLY A 48 -7.11 2.94 14.24
CA GLY A 48 -8.33 3.41 13.56
C GLY A 48 -8.54 2.87 12.14
N PHE A 49 -7.62 2.05 11.61
CA PHE A 49 -7.74 1.41 10.30
C PHE A 49 -7.97 -0.09 10.46
N TYR A 50 -8.82 -0.68 9.61
CA TYR A 50 -8.88 -2.12 9.43
C TYR A 50 -7.57 -2.60 8.78
N TYR A 51 -7.10 -3.78 9.17
CA TYR A 51 -6.04 -4.50 8.46
C TYR A 51 -6.48 -5.91 8.11
N SER A 52 -5.95 -6.40 7.00
CA SER A 52 -5.96 -7.82 6.66
C SER A 52 -4.56 -8.20 6.20
N TYR A 53 -4.03 -9.27 6.78
CA TYR A 53 -2.84 -9.96 6.31
C TYR A 53 -3.17 -11.44 6.14
N TRP A 54 -2.91 -11.96 4.96
CA TRP A 54 -3.07 -13.37 4.62
C TRP A 54 -1.78 -13.89 3.99
N THR A 55 -1.40 -15.10 4.34
CA THR A 55 -0.32 -15.87 3.73
C THR A 55 -0.72 -17.34 3.62
N ASP A 56 -0.22 -18.01 2.59
CA ASP A 56 -0.30 -19.47 2.43
C ASP A 56 0.63 -20.26 3.39
N GLY A 57 1.47 -19.55 4.16
CA GLY A 57 2.44 -20.14 5.09
C GLY A 57 3.76 -20.57 4.44
N ASN A 58 3.94 -20.35 3.13
CA ASN A 58 5.17 -20.64 2.41
C ASN A 58 6.08 -19.41 2.33
N GLY A 59 7.39 -19.64 2.12
CA GLY A 59 8.38 -18.57 2.09
C GLY A 59 8.56 -17.86 3.44
N SER A 60 8.86 -16.57 3.40
CA SER A 60 8.98 -15.71 4.58
C SER A 60 8.20 -14.41 4.36
N GLY A 61 7.41 -14.04 5.36
CA GLY A 61 6.57 -12.84 5.34
C GLY A 61 6.55 -12.17 6.72
N SER A 62 6.67 -10.85 6.72
CA SER A 62 6.52 -10.02 7.92
C SER A 62 5.71 -8.78 7.55
N PHE A 63 4.56 -8.63 8.21
CA PHE A 63 3.64 -7.51 8.04
C PHE A 63 3.58 -6.68 9.33
N ASN A 64 4.07 -5.46 9.25
CA ASN A 64 4.34 -4.61 10.38
C ASN A 64 3.35 -3.44 10.43
N LEU A 65 2.55 -3.40 11.49
CA LEU A 65 1.49 -2.41 11.70
C LEU A 65 2.08 -1.11 12.25
N GLY A 66 2.11 -0.07 11.41
CA GLY A 66 2.54 1.28 11.77
C GLY A 66 1.41 2.20 12.27
N PRO A 67 1.70 3.48 12.57
CA PRO A 67 0.69 4.45 13.00
C PRO A 67 -0.30 4.82 11.87
N ALA A 68 -1.55 5.09 12.24
CA ALA A 68 -2.67 5.35 11.32
C ALA A 68 -2.75 4.29 10.19
N GLY A 69 -3.02 4.70 8.95
CA GLY A 69 -3.06 3.83 7.77
C GLY A 69 -1.70 3.28 7.30
N THR A 70 -0.62 3.45 8.07
CA THR A 70 0.72 2.99 7.70
C THR A 70 0.92 1.50 7.99
N TYR A 71 1.50 0.77 7.06
CA TYR A 71 2.09 -0.55 7.26
C TYR A 71 3.42 -0.67 6.49
N THR A 72 4.29 -1.57 6.96
CA THR A 72 5.47 -2.03 6.22
C THR A 72 5.36 -3.53 6.03
N MET A 73 5.63 -4.04 4.83
CA MET A 73 5.65 -5.47 4.54
C MET A 73 6.98 -5.85 3.89
N THR A 74 7.59 -6.93 4.36
CA THR A 74 8.79 -7.53 3.77
C THR A 74 8.53 -9.00 3.48
N TRP A 75 8.93 -9.49 2.33
CA TRP A 75 8.71 -10.88 1.92
C TRP A 75 9.88 -11.46 1.12
N SER A 76 9.98 -12.79 1.12
CA SER A 76 10.90 -13.55 0.27
C SER A 76 10.47 -15.01 0.10
N GLY A 77 11.02 -15.67 -0.93
CA GLY A 77 10.83 -17.10 -1.15
C GLY A 77 9.72 -17.45 -2.14
N ASN A 78 9.10 -18.61 -1.94
CA ASN A 78 8.19 -19.27 -2.89
C ASN A 78 6.71 -19.19 -2.50
N GLY A 79 6.34 -18.39 -1.50
CA GLY A 79 4.96 -18.31 -1.02
C GLY A 79 4.09 -17.27 -1.70
N ASN A 80 2.85 -17.18 -1.21
CA ASN A 80 1.86 -16.18 -1.59
C ASN A 80 1.36 -15.46 -0.35
N LEU A 81 1.34 -14.13 -0.37
CA LEU A 81 0.85 -13.31 0.72
C LEU A 81 0.31 -11.97 0.24
N VAL A 82 -0.77 -11.51 0.88
CA VAL A 82 -1.41 -10.22 0.64
C VAL A 82 -1.66 -9.52 1.98
N GLY A 83 -1.19 -8.27 2.11
CA GLY A 83 -1.25 -7.51 3.36
C GLY A 83 -1.54 -6.04 3.11
N GLY A 84 -2.42 -5.45 3.92
CA GLY A 84 -2.74 -4.03 3.78
C GLY A 84 -3.63 -3.43 4.86
N LYS A 85 -3.86 -2.11 4.74
CA LYS A 85 -4.70 -1.31 5.65
C LYS A 85 -5.76 -0.48 4.92
N GLY A 86 -6.89 -0.29 5.56
CA GLY A 86 -8.02 0.47 5.06
C GLY A 86 -9.25 0.37 5.97
N TRP A 87 -10.37 -0.09 5.43
CA TRP A 87 -11.71 0.06 5.98
C TRP A 87 -12.51 -1.24 5.96
N MET A 88 -13.42 -1.39 6.93
CA MET A 88 -14.41 -2.46 7.00
C MET A 88 -15.71 -1.88 7.59
N PRO A 89 -16.83 -1.86 6.84
CA PRO A 89 -16.90 -2.15 5.41
C PRO A 89 -16.11 -1.14 4.55
N GLY A 90 -15.77 -1.54 3.33
CA GLY A 90 -15.30 -0.66 2.28
C GLY A 90 -16.43 0.15 1.65
N SER A 91 -16.08 1.09 0.78
CA SER A 91 -17.05 1.93 0.07
C SER A 91 -16.47 2.44 -1.26
N ALA A 92 -17.25 3.28 -1.97
CA ALA A 92 -16.81 3.97 -3.19
C ALA A 92 -15.91 5.21 -2.92
N GLN A 93 -15.33 5.32 -1.72
CA GLN A 93 -14.48 6.44 -1.29
C GLN A 93 -13.22 6.66 -2.15
N ALA A 94 -12.70 7.88 -2.12
CA ALA A 94 -11.38 8.21 -2.62
C ALA A 94 -10.31 7.77 -1.61
N ILE A 95 -9.24 7.15 -2.10
CA ILE A 95 -8.14 6.64 -1.28
C ILE A 95 -6.86 7.34 -1.72
N ALA A 96 -6.40 8.30 -0.92
CA ALA A 96 -5.05 8.82 -1.05
C ALA A 96 -4.05 7.84 -0.44
N TYR A 97 -2.92 7.64 -1.12
CA TYR A 97 -1.82 6.88 -0.54
C TYR A 97 -0.45 7.41 -0.95
N SER A 98 0.55 7.09 -0.15
CA SER A 98 1.96 7.33 -0.42
C SER A 98 2.81 6.22 0.20
N GLY A 99 4.06 6.09 -0.25
CA GLY A 99 4.92 5.02 0.23
C GLY A 99 6.15 4.75 -0.63
N THR A 100 6.88 3.72 -0.23
CA THR A 100 7.93 3.06 -1.02
C THR A 100 7.47 1.67 -1.40
N TYR A 101 7.88 1.22 -2.58
CA TYR A 101 7.53 -0.08 -3.11
C TYR A 101 8.68 -0.61 -3.95
N SER A 102 9.28 -1.71 -3.52
CA SER A 102 10.52 -2.26 -4.08
C SER A 102 10.45 -3.78 -4.12
N PRO A 103 9.68 -4.34 -5.08
CA PRO A 103 9.62 -5.77 -5.33
C PRO A 103 10.83 -6.24 -6.15
N ASN A 104 11.08 -7.53 -6.11
CA ASN A 104 11.96 -8.29 -6.97
C ASN A 104 11.22 -9.59 -7.35
N GLY A 105 10.66 -9.61 -8.57
CA GLY A 105 9.72 -10.64 -9.04
C GLY A 105 8.25 -10.20 -8.93
N ASN A 106 7.34 -11.17 -9.07
CA ASN A 106 5.90 -10.92 -9.17
C ASN A 106 5.30 -10.37 -7.85
N SER A 107 4.73 -9.17 -7.91
CA SER A 107 4.17 -8.47 -6.75
C SER A 107 3.25 -7.32 -7.21
N TYR A 108 2.21 -7.01 -6.43
CA TYR A 108 1.22 -5.98 -6.76
C TYR A 108 1.10 -4.92 -5.65
N LEU A 109 0.79 -3.69 -6.06
CA LEU A 109 0.31 -2.60 -5.19
C LEU A 109 -1.04 -2.13 -5.71
N SER A 110 -2.09 -2.31 -4.90
CA SER A 110 -3.48 -2.08 -5.36
C SER A 110 -4.40 -1.63 -4.23
N VAL A 111 -5.48 -0.94 -4.59
CA VAL A 111 -6.69 -0.96 -3.74
C VAL A 111 -7.35 -2.32 -3.97
N TYR A 112 -7.52 -3.07 -2.88
CA TYR A 112 -7.96 -4.45 -2.85
C TYR A 112 -9.17 -4.60 -1.94
N GLY A 113 -10.16 -5.39 -2.33
CA GLY A 113 -11.29 -5.68 -1.46
C GLY A 113 -12.21 -6.77 -2.00
N TRP A 114 -13.28 -6.98 -1.27
CA TRP A 114 -14.31 -7.97 -1.63
C TRP A 114 -15.70 -7.37 -1.55
N THR A 115 -16.60 -7.93 -2.34
CA THR A 115 -18.04 -7.79 -2.14
C THR A 115 -18.71 -9.15 -1.96
N THR A 116 -19.90 -9.16 -1.38
CA THR A 116 -20.73 -10.35 -1.16
C THR A 116 -22.12 -10.14 -1.77
N ASN A 117 -22.73 -11.21 -2.28
CA ASN A 117 -24.00 -11.19 -3.02
C ASN A 117 -24.04 -10.15 -4.17
N PRO A 118 -23.31 -10.36 -5.30
CA PRO A 118 -22.45 -11.51 -5.60
C PRO A 118 -21.10 -11.51 -4.86
N LEU A 119 -20.49 -12.68 -4.71
CA LEU A 119 -19.10 -12.79 -4.23
C LEU A 119 -18.15 -12.35 -5.35
N VAL A 120 -17.41 -11.27 -5.10
CA VAL A 120 -16.43 -10.72 -6.05
C VAL A 120 -15.19 -10.28 -5.29
N GLU A 121 -14.03 -10.68 -5.80
CA GLU A 121 -12.74 -10.09 -5.44
C GLU A 121 -12.45 -8.91 -6.39
N TYR A 122 -12.02 -7.76 -5.90
CA TYR A 122 -11.73 -6.62 -6.80
C TYR A 122 -10.42 -5.92 -6.49
N ARG A 123 -9.76 -5.47 -7.57
CA ARG A 123 -8.41 -4.90 -7.53
C ARG A 123 -8.29 -3.71 -8.47
N VAL A 124 -7.90 -2.55 -7.94
CA VAL A 124 -7.45 -1.39 -8.72
C VAL A 124 -5.94 -1.30 -8.57
N LEU A 125 -5.21 -1.84 -9.55
CA LEU A 125 -3.75 -1.86 -9.58
C LEU A 125 -3.25 -0.48 -9.95
N CYS A 126 -2.57 0.16 -9.01
CA CYS A 126 -1.76 1.34 -9.26
C CYS A 126 -0.51 1.02 -10.09
N LEU A 127 -0.13 -0.27 -10.08
CA LEU A 127 1.04 -0.80 -10.74
C LEU A 127 0.77 -2.23 -11.24
N LEU A 128 0.93 -2.45 -12.54
CA LEU A 128 1.22 -3.76 -13.12
C LEU A 128 2.50 -3.62 -13.95
N GLN A 129 3.58 -4.32 -13.58
CA GLN A 129 4.70 -4.49 -14.51
C GLN A 129 4.16 -5.20 -15.75
N THR A 130 4.23 -4.53 -16.90
CA THR A 130 3.79 -5.08 -18.19
C THR A 130 4.92 -4.86 -19.19
N ILE A 131 5.51 -5.93 -19.74
CA ILE A 131 6.54 -5.77 -20.78
C ILE A 131 5.93 -5.04 -21.97
N SER A 132 6.47 -3.87 -22.28
CA SER A 132 6.22 -3.22 -23.55
C SER A 132 7.01 -3.93 -24.65
N ARG A 133 6.30 -4.78 -25.41
CA ARG A 133 6.66 -5.28 -26.75
C ARG A 133 7.96 -6.10 -26.83
N ILE A 134 7.80 -7.41 -27.10
CA ILE A 134 8.78 -8.10 -27.92
C ILE A 134 8.92 -7.31 -29.22
N ILE A 135 10.12 -6.84 -29.51
CA ILE A 135 10.43 -6.23 -30.80
C ILE A 135 10.27 -7.34 -31.84
N GLN A 136 9.29 -7.18 -32.72
CA GLN A 136 9.14 -8.02 -33.91
C GLN A 136 10.29 -7.64 -34.87
N ILE A 137 11.49 -8.16 -34.60
CA ILE A 137 12.64 -8.06 -35.50
C ILE A 137 12.40 -9.06 -36.63
N PRO A 138 12.09 -8.62 -37.87
CA PRO A 138 12.17 -9.53 -39.01
C PRO A 138 13.63 -9.99 -39.14
N LEU A 139 13.84 -11.29 -39.37
CA LEU A 139 15.16 -11.94 -39.49
C LEU A 139 15.89 -11.54 -40.80
N SER A 140 16.13 -10.25 -41.03
CA SER A 140 16.69 -9.75 -42.30
C SER A 140 17.28 -8.32 -42.27
N ALA A 141 18.08 -7.94 -41.26
CA ALA A 141 19.06 -6.82 -41.30
C ALA A 141 19.68 -6.55 -39.90
N PHE A 142 20.84 -5.92 -39.73
CA PHE A 142 22.10 -5.89 -40.50
C PHE A 142 23.21 -5.33 -39.57
N ARG A 143 24.41 -5.91 -39.61
CA ARG A 143 25.72 -5.51 -39.03
C ARG A 143 25.79 -4.54 -37.83
N VAL A 144 26.46 -5.03 -36.78
CA VAL A 144 27.03 -4.26 -35.65
C VAL A 144 27.91 -3.09 -36.12
N ARG A 145 27.74 -1.91 -35.51
CA ARG A 145 28.73 -0.82 -35.51
C ARG A 145 28.74 -0.15 -34.14
N LEU A 146 29.78 -0.35 -33.35
CA LEU A 146 29.97 0.38 -32.08
C LEU A 146 30.12 1.88 -32.36
N ILE A 147 29.38 2.70 -31.62
CA ILE A 147 29.71 4.11 -31.42
C ILE A 147 29.67 4.35 -29.91
N THR A 148 30.85 4.60 -29.33
CA THR A 148 30.99 4.97 -27.93
C THR A 148 30.63 6.44 -27.73
N LYS A 149 29.68 6.71 -26.82
CA LYS A 149 29.50 8.03 -26.19
C LYS A 149 29.33 7.83 -24.68
N PRO A 150 30.01 8.63 -23.83
CA PRO A 150 29.89 8.49 -22.39
C PRO A 150 28.53 9.02 -21.93
N LEU A 151 27.74 8.17 -21.27
CA LEU A 151 26.57 8.61 -20.51
C LEU A 151 27.04 8.98 -19.10
N THR A 152 26.65 10.18 -18.65
CA THR A 152 26.87 10.60 -17.26
C THR A 152 26.05 9.72 -16.30
N PRO A 153 26.57 9.40 -15.10
CA PRO A 153 25.87 8.54 -14.16
C PRO A 153 24.69 9.30 -13.53
N ARG A 154 23.52 9.18 -14.15
CA ARG A 154 22.25 9.29 -13.41
C ARG A 154 22.23 8.13 -12.39
N PRO A 155 21.69 8.33 -11.17
CA PRO A 155 21.63 7.27 -10.18
C PRO A 155 20.84 6.09 -10.76
N SER A 156 21.55 5.02 -11.09
CA SER A 156 20.99 3.82 -11.69
C SER A 156 20.17 3.08 -10.65
N SER A 157 18.89 3.44 -10.54
CA SER A 157 17.87 2.55 -10.00
C SER A 157 17.72 1.37 -10.98
N TYR A 158 18.65 0.42 -10.89
CA TYR A 158 18.55 -0.90 -11.51
C TYR A 158 17.41 -1.66 -10.84
N ILE A 159 16.17 -1.29 -11.18
CA ILE A 159 14.99 -2.09 -10.89
C ILE A 159 14.97 -3.15 -11.98
N THR A 160 15.42 -4.36 -11.64
CA THR A 160 15.45 -5.48 -12.56
C THR A 160 14.06 -5.76 -13.10
N GLU A 161 13.92 -5.68 -14.42
CA GLU A 161 12.66 -5.96 -15.11
C GLU A 161 12.31 -7.43 -14.99
N SER A 162 11.27 -7.74 -14.22
CA SER A 162 10.60 -9.05 -14.25
C SER A 162 9.40 -9.09 -13.30
N TYR A 163 8.21 -9.31 -13.87
CA TYR A 163 7.37 -10.33 -13.29
C TYR A 163 8.10 -11.68 -13.33
N GLY A 164 7.70 -12.61 -12.46
CA GLY A 164 7.89 -14.03 -12.76
C GLY A 164 7.14 -14.41 -14.05
N THR A 165 6.88 -15.70 -14.25
CA THR A 165 6.18 -16.19 -15.46
C THR A 165 4.70 -15.80 -15.59
N TYR A 166 4.16 -14.88 -14.78
CA TYR A 166 2.72 -14.67 -14.64
C TYR A 166 2.29 -13.20 -14.43
N ASN A 167 1.47 -12.69 -15.35
CA ASN A 167 0.55 -11.56 -15.13
C ASN A 167 -0.77 -12.14 -14.58
N PRO A 168 -1.33 -11.64 -13.46
CA PRO A 168 -2.56 -12.20 -12.87
C PRO A 168 -3.78 -12.01 -13.78
N SER A 169 -3.74 -11.03 -14.69
CA SER A 169 -4.75 -10.82 -15.71
C SER A 169 -4.41 -11.49 -17.05
N SER A 170 -3.40 -12.38 -17.13
CA SER A 170 -3.04 -13.08 -18.37
C SER A 170 -4.13 -14.02 -18.89
N ALA A 171 -4.96 -14.55 -17.98
CA ALA A 171 -6.16 -15.32 -18.29
C ALA A 171 -7.44 -14.46 -18.28
N ALA A 172 -7.32 -13.14 -18.14
CA ALA A 172 -8.47 -12.24 -18.03
C ALA A 172 -9.01 -11.83 -19.41
N THR A 173 -10.33 -11.76 -19.50
CA THR A 173 -10.98 -11.08 -20.62
C THR A 173 -10.86 -9.57 -20.42
N HIS A 174 -10.25 -8.88 -21.38
CA HIS A 174 -10.27 -7.41 -21.45
C HIS A 174 -11.64 -6.94 -21.93
N LEU A 175 -12.21 -5.95 -21.25
CA LEU A 175 -13.59 -5.48 -21.47
C LEU A 175 -13.66 -4.00 -21.89
N GLY A 176 -12.57 -3.24 -21.73
CA GLY A 176 -12.52 -1.82 -22.03
C GLY A 176 -11.49 -1.09 -21.19
N THR A 177 -11.62 0.23 -21.07
CA THR A 177 -10.73 1.08 -20.28
C THR A 177 -11.52 2.11 -19.47
N VAL A 178 -10.89 2.64 -18.42
CA VAL A 178 -11.37 3.81 -17.66
C VAL A 178 -10.22 4.78 -17.42
N THR A 179 -10.50 6.08 -17.53
CA THR A 179 -9.58 7.15 -17.14
C THR A 179 -9.97 7.67 -15.76
N SER A 180 -9.05 7.59 -14.80
CA SER A 180 -9.22 8.14 -13.45
C SER A 180 -7.90 8.66 -12.90
N ASP A 181 -7.93 9.68 -12.04
CA ASP A 181 -6.75 10.14 -11.28
C ASP A 181 -5.49 10.39 -12.15
N GLY A 182 -5.67 10.94 -13.35
CA GLY A 182 -4.59 11.20 -14.32
C GLY A 182 -3.95 9.95 -14.94
N GLY A 183 -4.64 8.81 -14.99
CA GLY A 183 -4.18 7.60 -15.68
C GLY A 183 -5.29 6.82 -16.36
N THR A 184 -4.93 6.09 -17.41
CA THR A 184 -5.78 5.10 -18.07
C THR A 184 -5.56 3.74 -17.42
N TYR A 185 -6.64 3.01 -17.19
CA TYR A 185 -6.65 1.66 -16.65
C TYR A 185 -7.39 0.73 -17.60
N ASP A 186 -6.79 -0.42 -17.89
CA ASP A 186 -7.48 -1.52 -18.56
C ASP A 186 -8.45 -2.20 -17.60
N ILE A 187 -9.67 -2.46 -18.05
CA ILE A 187 -10.68 -3.20 -17.27
C ILE A 187 -10.67 -4.65 -17.72
N LEU A 188 -10.44 -5.56 -16.78
CA LEU A 188 -10.40 -6.99 -17.06
C LEU A 188 -11.21 -7.80 -16.05
N GLN A 189 -11.63 -9.00 -16.48
CA GLN A 189 -12.40 -9.94 -15.65
C GLN A 189 -11.81 -11.36 -15.75
N THR A 190 -11.73 -12.04 -14.60
CA THR A 190 -11.43 -13.48 -14.50
C THR A 190 -12.48 -14.19 -13.67
N THR A 191 -12.54 -15.52 -13.81
CA THR A 191 -13.25 -16.42 -12.90
C THR A 191 -12.22 -17.24 -12.12
N ARG A 192 -12.40 -17.33 -10.81
CA ARG A 192 -11.66 -18.23 -9.92
C ARG A 192 -12.59 -19.37 -9.52
N THR A 193 -12.18 -20.62 -9.72
CA THR A 193 -13.05 -21.79 -9.60
C THR A 193 -12.58 -22.70 -8.49
N ASN A 194 -13.39 -22.88 -7.44
CA ASN A 194 -13.06 -23.64 -6.23
C ASN A 194 -11.78 -23.14 -5.52
N GLU A 195 -11.65 -21.83 -5.40
CA GLU A 195 -10.47 -21.14 -4.87
C GLU A 195 -10.77 -20.52 -3.49
N PRO A 196 -9.75 -20.23 -2.65
CA PRO A 196 -9.94 -19.56 -1.38
C PRO A 196 -10.61 -18.18 -1.52
N SER A 197 -11.54 -17.86 -0.62
CA SER A 197 -12.23 -16.56 -0.56
C SER A 197 -12.56 -16.19 0.89
N ILE A 198 -13.11 -14.97 1.08
CA ILE A 198 -13.65 -14.52 2.38
C ILE A 198 -14.83 -15.35 2.91
N LEU A 199 -15.41 -16.25 2.10
CA LEU A 199 -16.47 -17.19 2.48
C LEU A 199 -15.99 -18.67 2.46
N GLY A 200 -14.68 -18.90 2.47
CA GLY A 200 -14.07 -20.22 2.28
C GLY A 200 -13.86 -20.57 0.81
N THR A 201 -13.68 -21.85 0.49
CA THR A 201 -13.51 -22.32 -0.90
C THR A 201 -14.77 -22.01 -1.71
N SER A 202 -14.63 -21.31 -2.84
CA SER A 202 -15.77 -20.82 -3.63
C SER A 202 -15.40 -20.60 -5.10
N THR A 203 -16.41 -20.44 -5.95
CA THR A 203 -16.25 -19.97 -7.33
C THR A 203 -16.78 -18.54 -7.43
N PHE A 204 -15.95 -17.60 -7.91
CA PHE A 204 -16.23 -16.16 -7.89
C PHE A 204 -15.55 -15.42 -9.04
N GLN A 205 -16.06 -14.23 -9.38
CA GLN A 205 -15.40 -13.35 -10.33
C GLN A 205 -14.33 -12.51 -9.64
N GLN A 206 -13.26 -12.19 -10.37
CA GLN A 206 -12.35 -11.11 -10.00
C GLN A 206 -12.49 -9.96 -11.01
N PHE A 207 -12.60 -8.72 -10.51
CA PHE A 207 -12.61 -7.51 -11.34
C PHE A 207 -11.30 -6.74 -11.18
N TRP A 208 -10.75 -6.31 -12.30
CA TRP A 208 -9.45 -5.65 -12.37
C TRP A 208 -9.58 -4.30 -13.06
N SER A 209 -9.00 -3.26 -12.46
CA SER A 209 -8.57 -2.06 -13.19
C SER A 209 -7.06 -1.96 -13.10
N VAL A 210 -6.38 -2.00 -14.25
CA VAL A 210 -4.93 -2.12 -14.32
C VAL A 210 -4.31 -0.90 -14.98
N ARG A 211 -3.56 -0.09 -14.23
CA ARG A 211 -2.99 1.16 -14.74
C ARG A 211 -1.95 0.89 -15.83
N GLN A 212 -2.16 1.47 -17.01
CA GLN A 212 -1.27 1.32 -18.18
C GLN A 212 0.12 1.94 -17.97
N THR A 213 0.25 2.87 -17.02
CA THR A 213 1.53 3.47 -16.63
C THR A 213 1.73 3.32 -15.12
N HIS A 214 2.94 2.93 -14.73
CA HIS A 214 3.31 2.68 -13.35
C HIS A 214 3.14 3.92 -12.46
N ARG A 215 2.56 3.75 -11.26
CA ARG A 215 2.52 4.80 -10.23
C ARG A 215 2.65 4.21 -8.83
N VAL A 216 3.43 4.88 -7.97
CA VAL A 216 3.48 4.63 -6.53
C VAL A 216 3.13 5.94 -5.82
N GLY A 217 1.93 5.99 -5.25
CA GLY A 217 1.35 7.15 -4.57
C GLY A 217 0.26 7.87 -5.37
N GLY A 218 -0.42 8.81 -4.72
CA GLY A 218 -1.54 9.60 -5.27
C GLY A 218 -2.92 9.07 -4.86
N THR A 219 -3.98 9.67 -5.40
CA THR A 219 -5.37 9.27 -5.12
C THR A 219 -5.86 8.18 -6.07
N VAL A 220 -6.68 7.27 -5.55
CA VAL A 220 -7.50 6.32 -6.32
C VAL A 220 -8.97 6.61 -6.02
N THR A 221 -9.68 7.20 -6.98
CA THR A 221 -11.10 7.52 -6.85
C THR A 221 -11.92 6.27 -7.16
N THR A 222 -12.15 5.41 -6.16
CA THR A 222 -12.71 4.05 -6.40
C THR A 222 -14.09 4.07 -7.04
N ALA A 223 -14.92 5.08 -6.77
CA ALA A 223 -16.19 5.34 -7.47
C ALA A 223 -16.06 5.30 -9.01
N ASN A 224 -15.00 5.90 -9.59
CA ASN A 224 -14.82 5.93 -11.04
C ASN A 224 -14.63 4.52 -11.61
N HIS A 225 -13.87 3.68 -10.91
CA HIS A 225 -13.65 2.28 -11.29
C HIS A 225 -14.93 1.46 -11.15
N PHE A 226 -15.62 1.57 -10.02
CA PHE A 226 -16.86 0.82 -9.76
C PHE A 226 -17.98 1.20 -10.74
N ASN A 227 -18.11 2.49 -11.09
CA ASN A 227 -19.06 2.96 -12.10
C ASN A 227 -18.70 2.44 -13.51
N ALA A 228 -17.42 2.44 -13.88
CA ALA A 228 -16.98 1.91 -15.18
C ALA A 228 -17.18 0.38 -15.28
N TRP A 229 -16.94 -0.35 -14.19
CA TRP A 229 -17.24 -1.78 -14.11
C TRP A 229 -18.75 -2.04 -14.26
N ALA A 230 -19.59 -1.30 -13.53
CA ALA A 230 -21.05 -1.42 -13.64
C ALA A 230 -21.56 -1.10 -15.05
N ALA A 231 -21.00 -0.10 -15.74
CA ALA A 231 -21.33 0.23 -17.12
C ALA A 231 -20.97 -0.87 -18.13
N LEU A 232 -19.97 -1.72 -17.80
CA LEU A 232 -19.60 -2.92 -18.56
C LEU A 232 -20.34 -4.18 -18.09
N GLY A 233 -21.38 -4.04 -17.24
CA GLY A 233 -22.19 -5.15 -16.75
C GLY A 233 -21.55 -5.96 -15.59
N LEU A 234 -20.40 -5.53 -15.07
CA LEU A 234 -19.75 -6.17 -13.93
C LEU A 234 -20.47 -5.81 -12.63
N LYS A 235 -21.28 -6.75 -12.12
CA LYS A 235 -22.11 -6.55 -10.93
C LYS A 235 -21.28 -6.66 -9.65
N MET A 236 -21.15 -5.55 -8.94
CA MET A 236 -20.62 -5.49 -7.58
C MET A 236 -21.72 -5.87 -6.56
N GLY A 237 -21.34 -6.51 -5.46
CA GLY A 237 -22.24 -6.81 -4.33
C GLY A 237 -22.12 -5.80 -3.19
N THR A 238 -22.55 -6.23 -1.99
CA THR A 238 -22.35 -5.48 -0.74
C THR A 238 -20.88 -5.53 -0.32
N PHE A 239 -20.25 -4.37 -0.08
CA PHE A 239 -18.84 -4.29 0.33
C PHE A 239 -18.55 -5.07 1.62
N ASN A 240 -17.50 -5.89 1.59
CA ASN A 240 -16.82 -6.42 2.76
C ASN A 240 -15.65 -5.47 3.10
N TYR A 241 -14.42 -5.95 3.37
CA TYR A 241 -13.28 -5.05 3.56
C TYR A 241 -12.76 -4.42 2.26
N GLN A 242 -12.10 -3.26 2.40
CA GLN A 242 -11.32 -2.60 1.35
C GLN A 242 -10.03 -2.04 1.95
N ILE A 243 -8.89 -2.41 1.39
CA ILE A 243 -7.55 -2.03 1.88
C ILE A 243 -6.66 -1.58 0.75
N LEU A 244 -5.70 -0.69 1.04
CA LEU A 244 -4.50 -0.56 0.22
C LEU A 244 -3.60 -1.75 0.54
N ALA A 245 -3.40 -2.65 -0.42
CA ALA A 245 -2.70 -3.90 -0.24
C ALA A 245 -1.41 -3.98 -1.06
N THR A 246 -0.42 -4.62 -0.46
CA THR A 246 0.73 -5.19 -1.15
C THR A 246 0.56 -6.71 -1.22
N GLU A 247 0.82 -7.28 -2.39
CA GLU A 247 0.82 -8.74 -2.60
C GLU A 247 2.17 -9.19 -3.14
N GLY A 248 2.68 -10.32 -2.65
CA GLY A 248 3.91 -10.95 -3.14
C GLY A 248 3.65 -12.42 -3.48
N TYR A 249 4.02 -12.85 -4.69
CA TYR A 249 3.83 -14.21 -5.16
C TYR A 249 5.15 -14.75 -5.74
N MET A 250 5.70 -15.80 -5.12
CA MET A 250 6.97 -16.43 -5.52
C MET A 250 8.09 -15.40 -5.79
N SER A 251 8.21 -14.41 -4.91
CA SER A 251 9.04 -13.22 -5.12
C SER A 251 9.66 -12.75 -3.80
N SER A 252 10.41 -11.66 -3.86
CA SER A 252 10.91 -10.97 -2.67
C SER A 252 10.68 -9.47 -2.76
N GLY A 253 10.77 -8.76 -1.65
CA GLY A 253 10.69 -7.30 -1.68
C GLY A 253 10.39 -6.65 -0.34
N THR A 254 10.28 -5.32 -0.42
CA THR A 254 9.81 -4.48 0.68
C THR A 254 8.85 -3.42 0.16
N ALA A 255 7.82 -3.14 0.94
CA ALA A 255 6.88 -2.05 0.70
C ALA A 255 6.57 -1.36 2.03
N THR A 256 6.53 -0.03 2.04
CA THR A 256 5.93 0.75 3.13
C THR A 256 4.87 1.63 2.52
N SER A 257 3.63 1.46 2.93
CA SER A 257 2.49 2.19 2.37
C SER A 257 1.66 2.81 3.48
N LYS A 258 1.14 4.01 3.22
CA LYS A 258 0.21 4.72 4.09
C LYS A 258 -1.04 5.07 3.31
N SER A 259 -2.18 4.51 3.71
CA SER A 259 -3.49 4.93 3.22
C SER A 259 -4.08 6.07 4.06
N ILE A 260 -4.84 6.94 3.42
CA ILE A 260 -5.58 8.06 4.00
C ILE A 260 -6.94 8.14 3.27
N LEU A 261 -8.00 8.45 4.00
CA LEU A 261 -9.32 8.75 3.42
C LEU A 261 -9.33 10.23 2.99
N GLU A 262 -9.81 10.51 1.78
CA GLU A 262 -10.13 11.89 1.31
C GLU A 262 -11.64 12.16 1.39
#